data_AF-A0A971JZB4-F1
#
_entry.id   AF-A0A971JZB4-F1
#
_cell.length_a   1.000
_cell.length_b   1.000
_cell.length_c   1.000
_cell.angle_alpha   90.00
_cell.angle_beta   90.00
_cell.angle_gamma   90.00
#
_symmetry.space_group_name_H-M   'P 1'
#
loop_
_entity.id
_entity.type
_entity.pdbx_description
1 polymer ?
#
loop_
_entity_poly.entity_id
_entity_poly.type
_entity_poly.pdbx_seq_one_letter_code
_entity_poly.pdbx_strand_id
1 'polypeptide(L)'
;MGDLTLKHKIEEMLPYMDDRLENFPAAQRNGGLVPKIRSIGYDMLVIAEKIGNGHFNATTVRQMDDLNLCMKVYLGYALKRRYIAFQQHRVWSEKLSEIGRLIGGLQKALPANRR
;
A
#
# COMPACT_ATOMS: atom_id res chain seq x y z
N MET A 1 7.83 15.69 -16.70
CA MET A 1 7.18 14.38 -16.86
C MET A 1 7.83 13.48 -15.81
N GLY A 2 7.28 13.45 -14.60
CA GLY A 2 7.95 12.85 -13.44
C GLY A 2 7.98 11.33 -13.57
N ASP A 3 9.12 10.71 -13.24
CA ASP A 3 9.22 9.24 -13.20
C ASP A 3 8.07 8.66 -12.37
N LEU A 4 7.37 7.67 -12.94
CA LEU A 4 6.33 6.89 -12.26
C LEU A 4 7.00 5.95 -11.24
N THR A 5 7.48 6.54 -10.14
CA THR A 5 8.12 5.80 -9.06
C THR A 5 7.09 5.21 -8.11
N LEU A 6 7.50 4.14 -7.43
CA LEU A 6 6.72 3.50 -6.38
C LEU A 6 6.33 4.50 -5.27
N LYS A 7 7.26 5.40 -4.90
CA LYS A 7 7.03 6.47 -3.92
C LYS A 7 5.91 7.39 -4.36
N HIS A 8 5.97 7.91 -5.59
CA HIS A 8 4.94 8.81 -6.10
C HIS A 8 3.54 8.18 -6.06
N LYS A 9 3.41 6.90 -6.44
CA LYS A 9 2.14 6.18 -6.38
C LYS A 9 1.60 5.99 -4.97
N ILE A 10 2.48 5.83 -3.98
CA ILE A 10 2.08 5.74 -2.57
C ILE A 10 1.68 7.12 -2.06
N GLU A 11 2.43 8.18 -2.38
CA GLU A 11 2.08 9.56 -2.04
C GLU A 11 0.72 9.98 -2.61
N GLU A 12 0.37 9.56 -3.83
CA GLU A 12 -0.96 9.77 -4.42
C GLU A 12 -2.07 8.94 -3.74
N MET A 13 -1.72 7.83 -3.09
CA MET A 13 -2.67 6.96 -2.40
C MET A 13 -2.96 7.46 -0.98
N LEU A 14 -1.98 8.00 -0.27
CA LEU A 14 -2.09 8.35 1.15
C LEU A 14 -3.22 9.36 1.46
N PRO A 15 -3.36 10.49 0.75
CA PRO A 15 -4.47 11.43 0.99
C PRO A 15 -5.83 10.77 0.76
N TYR A 16 -5.96 10.01 -0.34
CA TYR A 16 -7.19 9.27 -0.62
C TYR A 16 -7.50 8.27 0.51
N MET A 17 -6.50 7.55 1.01
CA MET A 17 -6.63 6.64 2.15
C MET A 17 -7.14 7.39 3.37
N ASP A 18 -6.49 8.48 3.77
CA ASP A 18 -6.82 9.20 5.00
C ASP A 18 -8.26 9.74 4.96
N ASP A 19 -8.68 10.34 3.85
CA ASP A 19 -10.06 10.81 3.63
C ASP A 19 -11.09 9.67 3.80
N ARG A 20 -10.78 8.47 3.31
CA ARG A 20 -11.69 7.32 3.45
C ARG A 20 -11.74 6.83 4.90
N LEU A 21 -10.61 6.81 5.60
CA LEU A 21 -10.52 6.33 6.97
C LEU A 21 -11.27 7.21 7.98
N GLU A 22 -11.39 8.51 7.71
CA GLU A 22 -12.22 9.41 8.52
C GLU A 22 -13.69 8.97 8.55
N ASN A 23 -14.17 8.37 7.47
CA ASN A 23 -15.55 7.91 7.35
C ASN A 23 -15.81 6.56 8.03
N PHE A 24 -14.79 5.91 8.61
CA PHE A 24 -14.98 4.65 9.32
C PHE A 24 -15.79 4.87 10.61
N PRO A 25 -16.51 3.84 11.11
CA PRO A 25 -17.22 3.94 12.39
C PRO A 25 -16.29 4.33 13.54
N ALA A 26 -16.79 5.09 14.51
CA ALA A 26 -15.99 5.64 15.62
C ALA A 26 -15.18 4.56 16.38
N ALA A 27 -15.79 3.39 16.61
CA ALA A 27 -15.13 2.24 17.26
C ALA A 27 -13.90 1.71 16.50
N GLN A 28 -13.75 2.05 15.22
CA GLN A 28 -12.62 1.65 14.40
C GLN A 28 -11.52 2.71 14.33
N ARG A 29 -11.81 3.98 14.70
CA ARG A 29 -10.89 5.11 14.60
C ARG A 29 -9.79 5.08 15.66
N ASN A 30 -10.15 4.74 16.91
CA ASN A 30 -9.23 4.74 18.05
C ASN A 30 -8.91 3.30 18.47
N GLY A 31 -7.79 2.76 17.97
CA GLY A 31 -7.30 1.41 18.30
C GLY A 31 -7.90 0.25 17.50
N GLY A 32 -8.86 0.52 16.60
CA GLY A 32 -9.46 -0.46 15.72
C GLY A 32 -8.69 -0.65 14.40
N LEU A 33 -9.42 -0.72 13.29
CA LEU A 33 -8.84 -0.96 11.96
C LEU A 33 -8.11 0.28 11.38
N VAL A 34 -8.56 1.50 11.69
CA VAL A 34 -8.00 2.73 11.09
C VAL A 34 -6.50 2.91 11.39
N PRO A 35 -6.02 2.81 12.65
CA PRO A 35 -4.59 2.97 12.93
C PRO A 35 -3.73 1.90 12.25
N LYS A 36 -4.25 0.68 12.08
CA LYS A 36 -3.53 -0.42 11.41
C LYS A 36 -3.35 -0.12 9.92
N ILE A 37 -4.41 0.33 9.25
CA ILE A 37 -4.35 0.73 7.84
C ILE A 37 -3.39 1.92 7.67
N ARG A 38 -3.49 2.96 8.51
CA ARG A 38 -2.57 4.11 8.48
C ARG A 38 -1.11 3.68 8.63
N SER A 39 -0.82 2.85 9.64
CA SER A 39 0.54 2.33 9.87
C SER A 39 1.09 1.67 8.60
N ILE A 40 0.34 0.76 7.99
CA ILE A 40 0.77 0.08 6.76
C ILE A 40 1.01 1.11 5.64
N GLY A 41 0.14 2.10 5.46
CA GLY A 41 0.32 3.14 4.45
C GLY A 41 1.62 3.93 4.63
N TYR A 42 1.91 4.36 5.85
CA TYR A 42 3.16 5.08 6.14
C TYR A 42 4.40 4.17 6.10
N ASP A 43 4.28 2.91 6.50
CA ASP A 43 5.34 1.91 6.37
C ASP A 43 5.69 1.67 4.89
N MET A 44 4.67 1.62 4.01
CA MET A 44 4.88 1.56 2.55
C MET A 44 5.68 2.79 2.10
N LEU A 45 5.32 4.00 2.53
CA LEU A 45 6.07 5.20 2.16
C LEU A 45 7.54 5.12 2.59
N VAL A 46 7.83 4.71 3.83
CA VAL A 46 9.20 4.55 4.34
C VAL A 46 10.01 3.55 3.51
N ILE A 47 9.40 2.42 3.11
CA ILE A 47 10.09 1.44 2.25
C ILE A 47 10.28 1.99 0.84
N ALA A 48 9.32 2.74 0.31
CA ALA A 48 9.43 3.38 -1.00
C ALA A 48 10.61 4.36 -1.07
N GLU A 49 10.86 5.12 -0.01
CA GLU A 49 12.04 5.99 0.10
C GLU A 49 13.34 5.19 0.05
N LYS A 50 13.43 4.06 0.77
CA LYS A 50 14.61 3.18 0.74
C LYS A 50 14.87 2.65 -0.67
N ILE A 51 13.80 2.22 -1.35
CA ILE A 51 13.87 1.75 -2.75
C ILE A 51 14.30 2.89 -3.68
N GLY A 52 13.72 4.08 -3.53
CA GLY A 52 14.04 5.26 -4.35
C GLY A 52 15.48 5.73 -4.23
N ASN A 53 16.09 5.57 -3.05
CA ASN A 53 17.50 5.87 -2.81
C ASN A 53 18.46 4.77 -3.32
N GLY A 54 17.97 3.75 -4.02
CA GLY A 54 18.77 2.63 -4.51
C GLY A 54 19.23 1.65 -3.42
N HIS A 55 18.78 1.83 -2.17
CA HIS A 55 19.14 1.01 -1.02
C HIS A 55 18.12 -0.11 -0.80
N PHE A 56 18.01 -1.04 -1.75
CA PHE A 56 17.06 -2.16 -1.64
C PHE A 56 17.67 -3.49 -2.04
N ASN A 57 17.16 -4.55 -1.41
CA ASN A 57 17.45 -5.94 -1.73
C ASN A 57 16.14 -6.74 -1.83
N ALA A 58 16.24 -8.05 -2.06
CA ALA A 58 15.07 -8.93 -2.14
C ALA A 58 14.17 -8.86 -0.91
N THR A 59 14.75 -8.71 0.28
CA THR A 59 13.99 -8.56 1.53
C THR A 59 13.22 -7.24 1.56
N THR A 60 13.84 -6.13 1.15
CA THR A 60 13.17 -4.82 1.08
C THR A 60 11.97 -4.85 0.12
N VAL A 61 12.16 -5.42 -1.07
CA VAL A 61 11.09 -5.52 -2.07
C VAL A 61 9.98 -6.46 -1.61
N ARG A 62 10.34 -7.58 -0.97
CA ARG A 62 9.36 -8.50 -0.36
C ARG A 62 8.55 -7.84 0.75
N GLN A 63 9.21 -7.06 1.61
CA GLN A 63 8.52 -6.33 2.68
C GLN A 63 7.49 -5.35 2.11
N MET A 64 7.82 -4.64 1.03
CA MET A 64 6.85 -3.79 0.34
C MET A 64 5.67 -4.60 -0.24
N ASP A 65 5.94 -5.77 -0.83
CA ASP A 65 4.90 -6.66 -1.37
C ASP A 65 3.96 -7.16 -0.28
N ASP A 66 4.52 -7.59 0.86
CA ASP A 66 3.78 -8.04 2.03
C ASP A 66 2.88 -6.93 2.59
N LEU A 67 3.36 -5.68 2.68
CA LEU A 67 2.55 -4.53 3.10
C LEU A 67 1.42 -4.24 2.11
N ASN A 68 1.70 -4.26 0.80
CA ASN A 68 0.70 -4.06 -0.24
C ASN A 68 -0.40 -5.14 -0.18
N LEU A 69 -0.02 -6.39 0.08
CA LEU A 69 -0.95 -7.50 0.28
C LEU A 69 -1.79 -7.30 1.55
N CYS A 70 -1.17 -6.97 2.68
CA CYS A 70 -1.86 -6.67 3.94
C CYS A 70 -2.91 -5.56 3.76
N MET A 71 -2.56 -4.50 3.04
CA MET A 71 -3.50 -3.41 2.72
C MET A 71 -4.72 -3.92 1.95
N LYS A 72 -4.52 -4.75 0.91
CA LYS A 72 -5.62 -5.36 0.14
C LYS A 72 -6.52 -6.24 1.03
N VAL A 73 -5.94 -7.01 1.94
CA VAL A 73 -6.69 -7.86 2.88
C VAL A 73 -7.56 -7.01 3.81
N TYR A 74 -7.00 -5.95 4.39
CA TYR A 74 -7.74 -5.04 5.27
C TYR A 74 -8.82 -4.26 4.54
N LEU A 75 -8.57 -3.86 3.30
CA LEU A 75 -9.57 -3.23 2.45
C LEU A 75 -10.74 -4.17 2.16
N GLY A 76 -10.45 -5.43 1.83
CA GLY A 76 -11.48 -6.47 1.63
C GLY A 76 -12.29 -6.73 2.90
N TYR A 77 -11.64 -6.72 4.07
CA TYR A 77 -12.35 -6.80 5.36
C TYR A 77 -13.24 -5.56 5.60
N ALA A 78 -12.73 -4.35 5.36
CA ALA A 78 -13.50 -3.12 5.50
C ALA A 78 -14.75 -3.10 4.61
N LEU A 79 -14.64 -3.61 3.37
CA LEU A 79 -15.79 -3.77 2.48
C LEU A 79 -16.81 -4.77 3.03
N LYS A 80 -16.38 -5.95 3.48
CA LYS A 80 -17.27 -6.96 4.08
C LYS A 80 -18.04 -6.42 5.29
N ARG A 81 -17.41 -5.53 6.06
CA ARG A 81 -18.01 -4.86 7.22
C ARG A 81 -18.79 -3.60 6.86
N ARG A 82 -18.85 -3.23 5.58
CA ARG A 82 -19.50 -2.02 5.05
C ARG A 82 -18.95 -0.71 5.65
N TYR A 83 -17.68 -0.70 6.05
CA TYR A 83 -16.99 0.52 6.50
C TYR A 83 -16.63 1.42 5.31
N ILE A 84 -16.56 0.84 4.10
CA ILE A 84 -16.38 1.54 2.83
C ILE A 84 -17.40 1.05 1.82
N ALA A 85 -17.77 1.91 0.88
CA ALA A 85 -18.61 1.53 -0.25
C ALA A 85 -17.82 0.72 -1.29
N PHE A 86 -18.51 -0.09 -2.10
CA PHE A 86 -17.90 -0.89 -3.16
C PHE A 86 -17.06 -0.05 -4.13
N GLN A 87 -17.56 1.12 -4.54
CA GLN A 87 -16.81 2.00 -5.44
C GLN A 87 -15.51 2.51 -4.81
N GLN A 88 -15.52 2.82 -3.51
CA GLN A 88 -14.32 3.27 -2.80
C GLN A 88 -13.29 2.13 -2.67
N HIS A 89 -13.76 0.91 -2.39
CA HIS A 89 -12.93 -0.29 -2.42
C HIS A 89 -12.31 -0.51 -3.80
N ARG A 90 -13.07 -0.33 -4.89
CA ARG A 90 -12.58 -0.53 -6.26
C ARG A 90 -11.45 0.44 -6.59
N VAL A 91 -11.67 1.74 -6.38
CA VAL A 91 -10.66 2.80 -6.64
C VAL A 91 -9.39 2.56 -5.81
N TRP A 92 -9.53 2.19 -4.54
CA TRP A 92 -8.36 1.91 -3.71
C TRP A 92 -7.63 0.63 -4.18
N SER A 93 -8.37 -0.41 -4.55
CA SER A 93 -7.80 -1.66 -5.08
C SER A 93 -7.05 -1.46 -6.39
N GLU A 94 -7.54 -0.55 -7.25
CA GLU A 94 -6.86 -0.15 -8.49
C GLU A 94 -5.50 0.49 -8.20
N LYS A 95 -5.44 1.44 -7.25
CA LYS A 95 -4.18 2.05 -6.78
C LYS A 95 -3.18 1.01 -6.23
N LEU A 96 -3.65 0.08 -5.41
CA LEU A 96 -2.81 -1.01 -4.86
C LEU A 96 -2.35 -2.01 -5.95
N SER A 97 -3.11 -2.13 -7.04
CA SER A 97 -2.75 -2.96 -8.18
C SER A 97 -1.68 -2.29 -9.04
N GLU A 98 -1.73 -0.97 -9.22
CA GLU A 98 -0.64 -0.20 -9.82
C GLU A 98 0.66 -0.34 -9.03
N ILE A 99 0.59 -0.16 -7.71
CA ILE A 99 1.72 -0.36 -6.81
C ILE A 99 2.26 -1.80 -6.92
N GLY A 100 1.38 -2.81 -6.93
CA GLY A 100 1.76 -4.21 -7.12
C GLY A 100 2.51 -4.49 -8.42
N ARG A 101 2.13 -3.85 -9.53
CA ARG A 101 2.84 -3.99 -10.81
C ARG A 101 4.27 -3.42 -10.74
N LEU A 102 4.45 -2.27 -10.09
CA LEU A 102 5.78 -1.67 -9.88
C LEU A 102 6.66 -2.57 -8.99
N ILE A 103 6.10 -3.12 -7.91
CA ILE A 103 6.78 -4.08 -7.04
C ILE A 103 7.24 -5.31 -7.84
N GLY A 104 6.38 -5.88 -8.68
CA GLY A 104 6.74 -7.01 -9.55
C GLY A 104 7.83 -6.67 -10.57
N GLY A 105 7.89 -5.43 -11.04
CA GLY A 105 9.01 -4.93 -11.85
C GLY A 105 10.33 -4.94 -11.09
N LEU A 106 10.33 -4.47 -9.84
CA LEU A 106 11.51 -4.49 -8.97
C LEU A 106 11.97 -5.92 -8.65
N GLN A 107 11.04 -6.84 -8.39
CA GLN A 107 11.36 -8.26 -8.15
C GLN A 107 12.10 -8.89 -9.33
N LYS A 108 11.77 -8.51 -10.57
CA LYS A 108 12.44 -8.99 -11.79
C LYS A 108 13.80 -8.33 -12.03
N ALA A 109 13.97 -7.08 -11.59
CA ALA A 109 15.22 -6.34 -11.72
C ALA A 109 16.28 -6.79 -10.71
N LEU A 110 15.87 -7.43 -9.61
CA LEU A 110 16.80 -8.04 -8.67
C LEU A 110 17.55 -9.20 -9.34
N PRO A 111 18.85 -9.39 -9.01
CA PRO A 111 19.61 -10.52 -9.54
C PRO A 111 18.87 -11.81 -9.21
N ALA A 112 18.62 -12.65 -10.23
CA ALA A 112 18.13 -14.00 -10.00
C ALA A 112 19.16 -14.67 -9.08
N ASN A 113 18.72 -15.01 -7.87
CA ASN A 113 19.56 -15.72 -6.92
C ASN A 113 19.88 -17.08 -7.58
N ARG A 114 21.05 -17.17 -8.24
CA ARG A 114 21.60 -18.42 -8.76
C ARG A 114 21.86 -19.30 -7.54
N ARG A 115 20.87 -20.10 -7.17
CA ARG A 115 21.03 -21.26 -6.30
C ARG A 115 21.09 -22.50 -7.16
#